data_AF-A0AAU4KZQ6-F1
#
_entry.id   AF-A0AAU4KZQ6-F1
#
_cell.length_a   1.000
_cell.length_b   1.000
_cell.length_c   1.000
_cell.angle_alpha   90.00
_cell.angle_beta   90.00
_cell.angle_gamma   90.00
#
_symmetry.space_group_name_H-M   'P 1'
#
loop_
_entity.id
_entity.type
_entity.pdbx_description
1 polymer ?
#
loop_
_entity_poly.entity_id
_entity_poly.type
_entity_poly.pdbx_seq_one_letter_code
_entity_poly.pdbx_strand_id
1 'polypeptide(L)'
;MYAWQVSALPSAPQQSEIDPYRFPGARDIDTHSALTASDSSDDFLLPAPDPKQRIPFALPAADKRRLAVHTVLTTKGVAPMPGDLDAIKALCMLDDTTLTTVLRWITSPG
;
A
#
# COMPACT_ATOMS: atom_id res chain seq x y z
N MET A 1 -3.97 -27.49 -56.03
CA MET A 1 -3.66 -26.08 -55.74
C MET A 1 -4.96 -25.29 -55.69
N TYR A 2 -5.46 -24.95 -54.50
CA TYR A 2 -6.31 -23.79 -54.23
C TYR A 2 -6.09 -23.38 -52.77
N ALA A 3 -5.89 -22.08 -52.56
CA ALA A 3 -5.38 -21.45 -51.35
C ALA A 3 -6.46 -21.30 -50.28
N TRP A 4 -6.11 -21.58 -49.02
CA TRP A 4 -6.94 -21.20 -47.88
C TRP A 4 -6.76 -19.71 -47.61
N GLN A 5 -7.86 -18.98 -47.52
CA GLN A 5 -7.91 -17.56 -47.24
C GLN A 5 -8.11 -17.39 -45.73
N VAL A 6 -7.10 -16.87 -45.02
CA VAL A 6 -7.28 -16.42 -43.62
C VAL A 6 -8.02 -15.10 -43.68
N SER A 7 -9.29 -15.11 -43.26
CA SER A 7 -9.99 -13.90 -42.88
C SER A 7 -9.16 -13.21 -41.81
N ALA A 8 -8.73 -11.98 -42.07
CA ALA A 8 -8.03 -11.17 -41.10
C ALA A 8 -8.87 -11.12 -39.81
N LEU A 9 -8.27 -11.57 -38.70
CA LEU A 9 -8.79 -11.28 -37.36
C LEU A 9 -9.01 -9.76 -37.26
N PRO A 10 -10.10 -9.29 -36.63
CA PRO A 10 -10.21 -7.88 -36.29
C PRO A 10 -8.96 -7.49 -35.50
N SER A 11 -8.33 -6.36 -35.87
CA SER A 11 -7.13 -5.84 -35.21
C SER A 11 -7.29 -5.96 -33.70
N ALA A 12 -6.33 -6.62 -33.06
CA ALA A 12 -6.24 -6.62 -31.62
C ALA A 12 -6.22 -5.15 -31.15
N PRO A 13 -6.98 -4.79 -30.09
CA PRO A 13 -6.86 -3.47 -29.47
C PRO A 13 -5.39 -3.21 -29.15
N GLN A 14 -4.91 -2.01 -29.51
CA GLN A 14 -3.51 -1.65 -29.28
C GLN A 14 -3.25 -1.75 -27.78
N GLN A 15 -2.09 -2.30 -27.37
CA GLN A 15 -1.76 -2.53 -25.96
C GLN A 15 -1.85 -1.27 -25.07
N SER A 16 -1.84 -0.08 -25.67
CA SER A 16 -2.09 1.21 -24.99
C SER A 16 -3.54 1.42 -24.53
N GLU A 17 -4.48 0.59 -25.00
CA GLU A 17 -5.90 0.60 -24.60
C GLU A 17 -6.16 -0.27 -23.35
N ILE A 18 -5.21 -1.15 -22.97
CA ILE A 18 -5.34 -2.13 -21.88
C ILE A 18 -4.28 -1.90 -20.81
N ASP A 19 -4.03 -0.64 -20.44
CA ASP A 19 -3.32 -0.35 -19.20
C ASP A 19 -4.37 -0.15 -18.08
N PRO A 20 -4.45 -1.05 -17.08
CA PRO A 20 -5.41 -0.95 -15.98
C PRO A 20 -5.20 0.28 -15.09
N TYR A 21 -4.07 0.98 -15.21
CA TYR A 21 -3.82 2.26 -14.54
C TYR A 21 -4.06 3.48 -15.44
N ARG A 22 -4.44 3.28 -16.71
CA ARG A 22 -4.81 4.36 -17.62
C ARG A 22 -6.24 4.83 -17.34
N PHE A 23 -6.36 6.02 -16.79
CA PHE A 23 -7.66 6.65 -16.59
C PHE A 23 -8.28 7.07 -17.93
N PRO A 24 -9.52 6.64 -18.25
CA PRO A 24 -10.23 7.11 -19.43
C PRO A 24 -10.36 8.64 -19.40
N GLY A 25 -9.75 9.32 -20.37
CA GLY A 25 -9.75 10.78 -20.46
C GLY A 25 -8.50 11.50 -19.96
N ALA A 26 -7.50 10.79 -19.42
CA ALA A 26 -6.19 11.35 -19.17
C ALA A 26 -5.50 11.67 -20.50
N ARG A 27 -5.17 12.95 -20.73
CA ARG A 27 -4.37 13.36 -21.88
C ARG A 27 -2.97 12.78 -21.75
N ASP A 28 -2.44 12.32 -22.87
CA ASP A 28 -1.07 11.83 -23.01
C ASP A 28 -0.10 12.96 -22.62
N ILE A 29 0.58 12.78 -21.48
CA ILE A 29 1.55 13.73 -20.95
C ILE A 29 2.92 13.59 -21.63
N ASP A 30 3.10 12.54 -22.45
CA ASP A 30 4.38 12.23 -23.10
C ASP A 30 4.69 13.16 -24.29
N THR A 31 3.79 14.09 -24.62
CA THR A 31 4.18 15.26 -25.41
C THR A 31 4.95 16.20 -24.50
N HIS A 32 6.27 16.03 -24.44
CA HIS A 32 7.21 17.02 -23.94
C HIS A 32 7.11 18.31 -24.80
N SER A 33 6.02 19.05 -24.61
CA SER A 33 6.00 20.48 -24.87
C SER A 33 7.11 21.05 -24.01
N ALA A 34 8.08 21.70 -24.65
CA ALA A 34 9.14 22.46 -24.00
C ALA A 34 8.51 23.56 -23.12
N LEU A 35 8.07 23.15 -21.93
CA LEU A 35 7.80 24.04 -20.82
C LEU A 35 9.16 24.57 -20.43
N THR A 36 9.36 25.85 -20.72
CA THR A 36 10.35 26.72 -20.10
C THR A 36 10.68 26.19 -18.71
N ALA A 37 11.96 25.95 -18.44
CA ALA A 37 12.49 25.48 -17.16
C ALA A 37 11.83 26.22 -15.99
N SER A 38 10.73 25.68 -15.50
CA SER A 38 10.08 26.12 -14.29
C SER A 38 10.85 25.41 -13.20
N ASP A 39 11.65 26.20 -12.49
CA ASP A 39 12.32 25.88 -11.24
C ASP A 39 11.55 24.80 -10.46
N SER A 40 12.02 23.54 -10.56
CA SER A 40 11.37 22.39 -9.92
C SER A 40 11.84 22.27 -8.46
N SER A 41 11.77 23.38 -7.73
CA SER A 41 12.16 23.48 -6.32
C SER A 41 11.01 23.97 -5.44
N ASP A 42 9.77 23.73 -5.84
CA ASP A 42 8.61 23.86 -4.96
C ASP A 42 8.07 22.46 -4.66
N ASP A 43 8.81 21.71 -3.83
CA ASP A 43 8.18 20.67 -3.02
C ASP A 43 7.19 21.38 -2.10
N PHE A 44 5.91 21.41 -2.48
CA PHE A 44 4.85 22.02 -1.69
C PHE A 44 4.69 21.26 -0.37
N LEU A 45 5.45 21.65 0.65
CA LEU A 45 5.34 21.08 1.99
C LEU A 45 3.99 21.47 2.58
N LEU A 46 3.07 20.51 2.60
CA LEU A 46 1.78 20.68 3.23
C LEU A 46 1.96 20.91 4.74
N PRO A 47 1.22 21.85 5.34
CA PRO A 47 1.24 22.03 6.78
C PRO A 47 0.76 20.76 7.48
N ALA A 48 1.28 20.52 8.69
CA ALA A 48 0.82 19.40 9.51
C ALA A 48 -0.70 19.50 9.75
N PRO A 49 -1.47 18.40 9.64
CA PRO A 49 -2.92 18.44 9.80
C PRO A 49 -3.34 18.95 11.19
N ASP A 50 -4.34 19.85 11.25
CA ASP A 50 -4.86 20.39 12.50
C ASP A 50 -5.47 19.27 13.37
N PRO A 51 -4.96 19.05 14.61
CA PRO A 51 -5.54 18.08 15.53
C PRO A 51 -7.02 18.31 15.84
N LYS A 52 -7.48 19.57 15.83
CA LYS A 52 -8.89 19.92 16.13
C LYS A 52 -9.86 19.51 15.02
N GLN A 53 -9.35 19.31 13.80
CA GLN A 53 -10.13 18.85 12.65
C GLN A 53 -10.20 17.32 12.55
N ARG A 54 -9.51 16.57 13.43
CA ARG A 54 -9.53 15.11 13.39
C ARG A 54 -10.88 14.58 13.85
N ILE A 55 -11.41 13.65 13.07
CA ILE A 55 -12.59 12.88 13.45
C ILE A 55 -12.21 12.03 14.67
N PRO A 56 -12.95 12.09 15.78
CA PRO A 56 -12.70 11.24 16.92
C PRO A 56 -12.93 9.79 16.52
N PHE A 57 -11.84 9.01 16.51
CA PHE A 57 -11.88 7.60 16.14
C PHE A 57 -11.20 6.76 17.23
N ALA A 58 -11.97 5.85 17.83
CA ALA A 58 -11.45 4.88 18.78
C ALA A 58 -11.14 3.58 18.03
N LEU A 59 -9.86 3.21 18.00
CA LEU A 59 -9.46 1.91 17.47
C LEU A 59 -10.09 0.78 18.31
N PRO A 60 -10.71 -0.23 17.67
CA PRO A 60 -11.10 -1.46 18.33
C PRO A 60 -9.93 -2.08 19.10
N ALA A 61 -10.20 -2.77 20.21
CA ALA A 61 -9.16 -3.37 21.03
C ALA A 61 -8.29 -4.37 20.22
N ALA A 62 -8.90 -5.13 19.31
CA ALA A 62 -8.19 -6.04 18.40
C ALA A 62 -7.22 -5.30 17.48
N ASP A 63 -7.59 -4.13 16.96
CA ASP A 63 -6.72 -3.33 16.08
C ASP A 63 -5.56 -2.71 16.86
N LYS A 64 -5.79 -2.28 18.10
CA LYS A 64 -4.72 -1.83 18.99
C LYS A 64 -3.70 -2.93 19.28
N ARG A 65 -4.18 -4.15 19.54
CA ARG A 65 -3.32 -5.33 19.74
C ARG A 65 -2.51 -5.66 18.50
N ARG A 66 -3.15 -5.65 17.32
CA ARG A 66 -2.47 -5.86 16.04
C ARG A 66 -1.37 -4.82 15.82
N LEU A 67 -1.67 -3.55 16.05
CA LEU A 67 -0.68 -2.48 15.94
C LEU A 67 0.50 -2.70 16.88
N ALA A 68 0.24 -3.06 18.15
CA ALA A 68 1.30 -3.32 19.14
C ALA A 68 2.22 -4.50 18.75
N VAL A 69 1.65 -5.58 18.20
CA VAL A 69 2.45 -6.71 17.70
C VAL A 69 3.34 -6.28 16.54
N HIS A 70 2.77 -5.58 15.55
CA HIS A 70 3.53 -5.10 14.39
C HIS A 70 4.67 -4.16 14.78
N THR A 71 4.42 -3.20 15.68
CA THR A 71 5.45 -2.24 16.09
C THR A 71 6.62 -2.93 16.80
N VAL A 72 6.35 -3.91 17.68
CA VAL A 72 7.41 -4.67 18.36
C VAL A 72 8.24 -5.48 17.37
N LEU A 73 7.59 -6.18 16.44
CA LEU A 73 8.29 -6.97 15.41
C LEU A 73 9.16 -6.08 14.52
N THR A 74 8.61 -4.97 14.01
CA THR A 74 9.35 -4.03 13.16
C THR A 74 10.51 -3.37 13.91
N THR A 75 10.33 -3.03 15.20
CA THR A 75 11.43 -2.49 16.04
C THR A 75 12.56 -3.50 16.22
N LYS A 76 12.25 -4.79 16.21
CA LYS A 76 13.24 -5.89 16.23
C LYS A 76 13.81 -6.22 14.85
N GLY A 77 13.43 -5.49 13.80
CA GLY A 77 13.87 -5.73 12.43
C GLY A 77 13.18 -6.93 11.76
N VAL A 78 12.11 -7.46 12.34
CA VAL A 78 11.31 -8.54 11.76
C VAL A 78 10.12 -7.91 11.03
N ALA A 79 10.20 -7.86 9.70
CA ALA A 79 9.07 -7.48 8.86
C ALA A 79 8.13 -8.70 8.75
N PRO A 80 6.87 -8.60 9.22
CA PRO A 80 5.94 -9.72 9.14
C PRO A 80 5.61 -10.02 7.67
N MET A 81 5.84 -11.27 7.27
CA MET A 81 5.54 -11.76 5.93
C MET A 81 4.04 -12.08 5.80
N PRO A 82 3.49 -12.18 4.58
CA PRO A 82 2.10 -12.58 4.38
C PRO A 82 1.73 -13.91 5.06
N GLY A 83 2.71 -14.83 5.19
CA GLY A 83 2.53 -16.10 5.90
C GLY A 83 2.38 -15.97 7.42
N ASP A 84 2.80 -14.85 8.01
CA ASP A 84 2.74 -14.64 9.46
C ASP A 84 1.39 -14.07 9.92
N LEU A 85 0.52 -13.71 8.98
CA LEU A 85 -0.76 -13.05 9.28
C LEU A 85 -1.65 -13.88 10.19
N ASP A 86 -1.68 -15.20 10.03
CA ASP A 86 -2.52 -16.06 10.88
C ASP A 86 -1.94 -16.21 12.28
N ALA A 87 -0.61 -16.24 12.43
CA ALA A 87 0.04 -16.19 13.72
C ALA A 87 -0.22 -14.85 14.44
N ILE A 88 -0.15 -13.74 13.71
CA ILE A 88 -0.45 -12.40 14.26
C ILE A 88 -1.92 -12.32 14.68
N LYS A 89 -2.86 -12.83 13.87
CA LYS A 89 -4.28 -12.89 14.25
C LYS A 89 -4.47 -13.70 15.53
N ALA A 90 -3.82 -14.86 15.65
CA ALA A 90 -3.90 -15.68 16.86
C ALA A 90 -3.39 -14.93 18.10
N LEU A 91 -2.26 -14.21 17.98
CA LEU A 91 -1.75 -13.35 19.06
C LEU A 91 -2.74 -12.23 19.43
N CYS A 92 -3.45 -11.67 18.46
CA CYS A 92 -4.43 -10.60 18.69
C CYS A 92 -5.73 -11.08 19.37
N MET A 93 -5.98 -12.39 19.40
CA MET A 93 -7.12 -12.98 20.11
C MET A 93 -6.83 -13.21 21.61
N LEU A 94 -5.56 -13.15 22.01
CA LEU A 94 -5.16 -13.24 23.42
C LEU A 94 -5.67 -12.02 24.20
N ASP A 95 -5.89 -12.21 25.50
CA ASP A 95 -6.19 -11.11 26.40
C ASP A 95 -4.98 -10.18 26.55
N ASP A 96 -5.23 -8.95 27.00
CA ASP A 96 -4.23 -7.89 27.04
C ASP A 96 -3.05 -8.24 27.99
N THR A 97 -3.29 -9.02 29.05
CA THR A 97 -2.25 -9.42 30.01
C THR A 97 -1.29 -10.42 29.38
N THR A 98 -1.85 -11.43 28.72
CA THR A 98 -1.07 -12.46 28.01
C THR A 98 -0.28 -11.83 26.86
N LEU A 99 -0.92 -10.98 26.06
CA LEU A 99 -0.24 -10.31 24.94
C LEU A 99 0.92 -9.44 25.43
N THR A 100 0.72 -8.65 26.49
CA THR A 100 1.77 -7.79 27.05
C THR A 100 2.97 -8.61 27.55
N THR A 101 2.70 -9.78 28.14
CA THR A 101 3.75 -10.70 28.60
C THR A 101 4.58 -11.23 27.43
N VAL A 102 3.92 -11.65 26.34
CA VAL A 102 4.59 -12.12 25.12
C VAL A 102 5.42 -11.01 24.48
N LEU A 103 4.85 -9.80 24.33
CA LEU A 103 5.58 -8.66 23.78
C LEU A 103 6.81 -8.32 24.63
N ARG A 104 6.69 -8.37 25.96
CA ARG A 104 7.82 -8.17 26.87
C ARG A 104 8.95 -9.17 26.59
N TRP A 105 8.64 -10.45 26.43
CA TRP A 105 9.64 -11.47 26.10
C TRP A 105 10.34 -11.19 24.77
N ILE A 106 9.60 -10.80 23.74
CA ILE A 106 10.16 -10.45 22.42
C ILE A 106 11.04 -9.20 22.53
N THR A 107 10.66 -8.22 23.36
CA THR A 107 11.41 -6.97 23.52
C THR A 107 12.65 -7.10 24.40
N SER A 108 12.70 -8.06 25.32
CA SER A 108 13.85 -8.26 26.21
C SER A 108 15.13 -8.44 25.40
N PRO A 109 16.22 -7.72 25.71
CA PRO A 109 17.54 -8.08 25.19
C PRO A 109 17.92 -9.46 25.78
N GLY A 110 18.46 -10.33 24.92
CA GLY A 110 19.08 -11.59 25.33
C GLY A 110 20.54 -11.39 25.72
#